data_AF-A0A816TQR6-F1
#
_entry.id   AF-A0A816TQR6-F1
#
_cell.length_a   1.000
_cell.length_b   1.000
_cell.length_c   1.000
_cell.angle_alpha   90.00
_cell.angle_beta   90.00
_cell.angle_gamma   90.00
#
_symmetry.space_group_name_H-M   'P 1'
#
loop_
_entity.id
_entity.type
_entity.pdbx_description
1 polymer ?
#
loop_
_entity_poly.entity_id
_entity_poly.type
_entity_poly.pdbx_seq_one_letter_code
_entity_poly.pdbx_strand_id
1 'polypeptide(L)'
;MDLRGIYRVLFYINGKEIEKEFFQKMDDAENNLNKEHINVAFEMLNCKRVEQGAWFRNNNLPAACFVPVKFLEVVGYAYESKVWLEDVDVIYGVIEDKLSCHYIGVEIQLMDNTITLFHCGLPKANIKRALNQIQELAVLISAIKMELLGEEVNFEDISPFEVKFAEGLPKTKFPYNCGIFVVKMLECRSLGLKNMANINDETAMDLRSKLCCEIFDQFMDKDFQEGQRK
;
A
#
# COMPACT_ATOMS: atom_id res chain seq x y z
N MET A 1 6.42 -24.45 13.33
CA MET A 1 7.50 -23.75 14.06
C MET A 1 6.89 -23.19 15.33
N ASP A 2 7.45 -23.48 16.52
CA ASP A 2 6.91 -22.96 17.78
C ASP A 2 7.39 -21.51 17.97
N LEU A 3 6.50 -20.55 17.70
CA LEU A 3 6.81 -19.11 17.74
C LEU A 3 7.09 -18.59 19.16
N ARG A 4 6.87 -19.39 20.21
CA ARG A 4 7.01 -19.00 21.64
C ARG A 4 8.42 -18.57 22.04
N GLY A 5 9.47 -18.98 21.32
CA GLY A 5 10.86 -18.63 21.59
C GLY A 5 11.37 -17.31 20.99
N ILE A 6 10.66 -16.75 20.00
CA ILE A 6 11.11 -15.59 19.22
C ILE A 6 10.80 -14.25 19.92
N TYR A 7 9.94 -14.28 20.95
CA TYR A 7 9.36 -13.11 21.62
C TYR A 7 10.27 -12.36 22.62
N ARG A 8 11.60 -12.47 22.53
CA ARG A 8 12.55 -11.81 23.46
C ARG A 8 13.51 -10.82 22.80
N VAL A 9 13.43 -10.65 21.48
CA VAL A 9 14.30 -9.71 20.74
C VAL A 9 13.48 -8.49 20.37
N LEU A 10 13.99 -7.30 20.71
CA LEU A 10 13.44 -6.03 20.23
C LEU A 10 13.63 -5.97 18.72
N PHE A 11 12.53 -5.80 17.99
CA PHE A 11 12.52 -5.84 16.53
C PHE A 11 12.28 -4.44 16.00
N TYR A 12 13.10 -3.96 15.06
CA TYR A 12 13.01 -2.59 14.55
C TYR A 12 12.78 -2.59 13.04
N ILE A 13 11.90 -1.72 12.56
CA ILE A 13 11.76 -1.43 11.13
C ILE A 13 12.00 0.06 10.95
N ASN A 14 13.02 0.42 10.18
CA ASN A 14 13.47 1.81 9.96
C ASN A 14 13.68 2.60 11.28
N GLY A 15 14.29 1.95 12.28
CA GLY A 15 14.57 2.55 13.58
C GLY A 15 13.36 2.68 14.51
N LYS A 16 12.17 2.22 14.10
CA LYS A 16 10.99 2.13 14.95
C LYS A 16 10.84 0.73 15.51
N GLU A 17 10.70 0.62 16.83
CA GLU A 17 10.40 -0.65 17.49
C GLU A 17 9.03 -1.17 17.06
N ILE A 18 8.97 -2.43 16.68
CA ILE A 18 7.76 -3.17 16.36
C ILE A 18 7.46 -4.08 17.55
N GLU A 19 6.35 -3.77 18.22
CA GLU A 19 5.92 -4.51 19.40
C GLU A 19 5.45 -5.93 19.03
N LYS A 20 5.60 -6.86 19.96
CA LYS A 20 5.07 -8.23 19.83
C LYS A 20 3.58 -8.25 19.44
N GLU A 21 2.80 -7.30 19.94
CA GLU A 21 1.37 -7.20 19.67
C GLU A 21 1.07 -6.98 18.18
N PHE A 22 2.01 -6.43 17.39
CA PHE A 22 1.89 -6.28 15.94
C PHE A 22 1.64 -7.64 15.27
N PHE A 23 2.53 -8.61 15.50
CA PHE A 23 2.42 -9.92 14.85
C PHE A 23 1.21 -10.70 15.37
N GLN A 24 0.86 -10.54 16.65
CA GLN A 24 -0.33 -11.18 17.22
C GLN A 24 -1.62 -10.64 16.59
N LYS A 25 -1.71 -9.32 16.36
CA LYS A 25 -2.89 -8.69 15.76
C LYS A 25 -2.99 -8.96 14.25
N MET A 26 -1.88 -9.20 13.57
CA MET A 26 -1.90 -9.60 12.16
C MET A 26 -2.52 -10.99 11.97
N ASP A 27 -2.24 -11.91 12.89
CA ASP A 27 -2.77 -13.29 12.93
C ASP A 27 -4.14 -13.38 13.64
N ASP A 28 -4.76 -12.25 13.96
CA ASP A 28 -6.11 -12.20 14.55
C ASP A 28 -7.17 -12.08 13.43
N ALA A 29 -7.89 -13.17 13.21
CA ALA A 29 -8.93 -13.26 12.18
C ALA A 29 -10.14 -12.36 12.43
N GLU A 30 -10.36 -11.89 13.67
CA GLU A 30 -11.52 -11.07 14.03
C GLU A 30 -11.26 -9.57 13.88
N ASN A 31 -9.99 -9.16 13.74
CA ASN A 31 -9.58 -7.77 13.69
C ASN A 31 -9.02 -7.37 12.32
N ASN A 32 -9.43 -6.20 11.82
CA ASN A 32 -8.87 -5.65 10.59
C ASN A 32 -7.39 -5.27 10.77
N LEU A 33 -6.61 -5.34 9.69
CA LEU A 33 -5.26 -4.79 9.71
C LEU A 33 -5.31 -3.29 10.01
N ASN A 34 -4.68 -2.85 11.09
CA ASN A 34 -4.47 -1.43 11.36
C ASN A 34 -3.45 -0.78 10.39
N LYS A 35 -3.29 0.54 10.51
CA LYS A 35 -2.38 1.35 9.66
C LYS A 35 -0.93 0.92 9.75
N GLU A 36 -0.48 0.48 10.92
CA GLU A 36 0.90 0.07 11.12
C GLU A 36 1.20 -1.21 10.33
N HIS A 37 0.29 -2.20 10.37
CA HIS A 37 0.42 -3.41 9.56
C HIS A 37 0.51 -3.09 8.06
N ILE A 38 -0.36 -2.19 7.56
CA ILE A 38 -0.35 -1.79 6.15
C ILE A 38 0.94 -1.06 5.78
N ASN A 39 1.38 -0.11 6.61
CA ASN A 39 2.62 0.63 6.38
C ASN A 39 3.84 -0.28 6.33
N VAL A 40 3.94 -1.23 7.27
CA VAL A 40 5.05 -2.20 7.30
C VAL A 40 5.00 -3.14 6.10
N ALA A 41 3.81 -3.61 5.70
CA ALA A 41 3.66 -4.40 4.49
C ALA A 41 4.11 -3.63 3.23
N PHE A 42 3.77 -2.34 3.15
CA PHE A 42 4.18 -1.48 2.04
C PHE A 42 5.68 -1.21 2.02
N GLU A 43 6.29 -1.01 3.19
CA GLU A 43 7.74 -0.90 3.31
C GLU A 43 8.44 -2.17 2.83
N MET A 44 7.95 -3.34 3.27
CA MET A 44 8.45 -4.64 2.81
C MET A 44 8.36 -4.76 1.28
N LEU A 45 7.23 -4.36 0.68
CA LEU A 45 7.03 -4.38 -0.77
C LEU A 45 8.01 -3.44 -1.49
N ASN A 46 8.27 -2.25 -0.94
CA ASN A 46 9.31 -1.34 -1.47
C ASN A 46 10.70 -1.98 -1.43
N CYS A 47 11.11 -2.56 -0.29
CA CYS A 47 12.40 -3.24 -0.19
C CYS A 47 12.53 -4.36 -1.24
N LYS A 48 11.50 -5.21 -1.37
CA LYS A 48 11.47 -6.28 -2.38
C LYS A 48 11.61 -5.72 -3.80
N ARG A 49 10.96 -4.60 -4.12
CA ARG A 49 11.09 -3.95 -5.43
C ARG A 49 12.49 -3.43 -5.71
N VAL A 50 13.16 -2.86 -4.71
CA VAL A 50 14.56 -2.42 -4.83
C VAL A 50 15.48 -3.61 -5.05
N GLU A 51 15.37 -4.63 -4.20
CA GLU A 51 16.20 -5.85 -4.24
C GLU A 51 16.03 -6.63 -5.55
N GLN A 52 14.80 -6.66 -6.08
CA GLN A 52 14.44 -7.38 -7.29
C GLN A 52 14.29 -6.44 -8.50
N GLY A 53 14.87 -5.24 -8.46
CA GLY A 53 14.63 -4.21 -9.48
C GLY A 53 14.93 -4.65 -10.91
N ALA A 54 15.92 -5.53 -11.10
CA ALA A 54 16.21 -6.12 -12.41
C ALA A 54 15.06 -7.01 -12.92
N TRP A 55 14.41 -7.77 -12.05
CA TRP A 55 13.27 -8.61 -12.42
C TRP A 55 12.08 -7.75 -12.88
N PHE A 56 11.76 -6.67 -12.15
CA PHE A 56 10.67 -5.77 -12.55
C PHE A 56 10.93 -5.14 -13.93
N ARG A 57 12.15 -4.62 -14.15
CA ARG A 57 12.55 -4.07 -15.46
C ARG A 57 12.46 -5.11 -16.58
N ASN A 58 12.98 -6.32 -16.36
CA ASN A 58 12.98 -7.39 -17.36
C ASN A 58 11.56 -7.88 -17.72
N ASN A 59 10.58 -7.67 -16.83
CA ASN A 59 9.18 -8.00 -17.08
C ASN A 59 8.35 -6.80 -17.58
N ASN A 60 9.00 -5.69 -17.94
CA ASN A 60 8.36 -4.44 -18.38
C ASN A 60 7.32 -3.92 -17.37
N LEU A 61 7.58 -4.10 -16.07
CA LEU A 61 6.76 -3.53 -15.01
C LEU A 61 7.23 -2.11 -14.71
N PRO A 62 6.30 -1.17 -14.45
CA PRO A 62 6.63 0.24 -14.24
C PRO A 62 7.52 0.43 -13.01
N ALA A 63 8.30 1.52 -12.98
CA ALA A 63 8.92 1.97 -11.75
C ALA A 63 7.79 2.40 -10.79
N ALA A 64 7.77 1.80 -9.60
CA ALA A 64 6.64 2.00 -8.70
C ALA A 64 7.05 1.94 -7.24
N CYS A 65 6.31 2.65 -6.40
CA CYS A 65 6.48 2.65 -4.96
C CYS A 65 5.15 2.46 -4.23
N PHE A 66 5.23 1.95 -3.02
CA PHE A 66 4.15 1.89 -2.05
C PHE A 66 4.33 2.99 -1.01
N VAL A 67 3.26 3.66 -0.64
CA VAL A 67 3.31 4.82 0.26
C VAL A 67 2.39 4.64 1.47
N PRO A 68 2.80 5.10 2.66
CA PRO A 68 2.03 4.94 3.90
C PRO A 68 0.58 5.41 3.81
N VAL A 69 -0.30 4.87 4.68
CA VAL A 69 -1.73 5.23 4.78
C VAL A 69 -1.97 6.73 5.00
N LYS A 70 -0.97 7.46 5.52
CA LYS A 70 -0.96 8.93 5.61
C LYS A 70 -0.58 9.58 4.26
N PHE A 71 -1.15 9.05 3.20
CA PHE A 71 -0.79 9.35 1.82
C PHE A 71 -0.75 10.86 1.50
N LEU A 72 -1.73 11.64 1.97
CA LEU A 72 -1.76 13.09 1.77
C LEU A 72 -0.61 13.84 2.45
N GLU A 73 -0.17 13.37 3.63
CA GLU A 73 0.99 13.95 4.33
C GLU A 73 2.29 13.66 3.55
N VAL A 74 2.37 12.48 2.92
CA VAL A 74 3.53 12.05 2.13
C VAL A 74 3.58 12.76 0.77
N VAL A 75 2.45 12.97 0.10
CA VAL A 75 2.36 13.76 -1.14
C VAL A 75 2.87 15.19 -0.90
N GLY A 76 2.46 15.82 0.21
CA GLY A 76 2.94 17.15 0.59
C GLY A 76 4.44 17.20 0.85
N TYR A 77 4.97 16.29 1.68
CA TYR A 77 6.41 16.21 1.97
C TYR A 77 7.24 15.96 0.71
N ALA A 78 6.76 15.08 -0.15
CA ALA A 78 7.59 14.59 -1.22
C ALA A 78 7.52 15.48 -2.48
N TYR A 79 6.47 16.31 -2.59
CA TYR A 79 6.48 17.56 -3.35
C TYR A 79 7.59 18.51 -2.89
N GLU A 80 7.72 18.78 -1.59
CA GLU A 80 8.79 19.64 -1.06
C GLU A 80 10.21 19.10 -1.39
N SER A 81 10.35 17.78 -1.49
CA SER A 81 11.61 17.12 -1.83
C SER A 81 11.87 16.89 -3.33
N LYS A 82 10.89 17.17 -4.21
CA LYS A 82 10.94 16.96 -5.68
C LYS A 82 11.21 15.52 -6.18
N VAL A 83 10.86 14.50 -5.41
CA VAL A 83 11.25 13.10 -5.69
C VAL A 83 10.26 12.35 -6.62
N TRP A 84 9.14 12.95 -7.05
CA TRP A 84 7.97 12.18 -7.52
C TRP A 84 7.93 11.77 -8.99
N LEU A 85 8.55 12.51 -9.91
CA LEU A 85 8.31 12.31 -11.36
C LEU A 85 9.52 11.82 -12.15
N GLU A 86 10.74 11.87 -11.60
CA GLU A 86 11.92 11.45 -12.36
C GLU A 86 12.12 9.92 -12.33
N ASP A 87 11.72 9.24 -11.24
CA ASP A 87 12.05 7.83 -10.99
C ASP A 87 10.84 6.91 -10.75
N VAL A 88 9.61 7.43 -10.74
CA VAL A 88 8.40 6.68 -10.40
C VAL A 88 7.29 6.93 -11.41
N ASP A 89 6.77 5.86 -12.01
CA ASP A 89 5.63 5.90 -12.94
C ASP A 89 4.30 5.66 -12.22
N VAL A 90 4.32 4.82 -11.19
CA VAL A 90 3.11 4.33 -10.49
C VAL A 90 3.26 4.40 -8.97
N ILE A 91 2.22 4.88 -8.31
CA ILE A 91 2.16 4.96 -6.84
C ILE A 91 1.01 4.12 -6.31
N TYR A 92 1.33 3.23 -5.37
CA TYR A 92 0.38 2.37 -4.69
C TYR A 92 0.14 2.87 -3.26
N GLY A 93 -1.12 3.10 -2.90
CA GLY A 93 -1.50 3.65 -1.60
C GLY A 93 -2.79 3.06 -1.06
N VAL A 94 -3.16 3.50 0.13
CA VAL A 94 -4.46 3.17 0.76
C VAL A 94 -5.07 4.42 1.35
N ILE A 95 -6.37 4.60 1.12
CA ILE A 95 -7.19 5.61 1.79
C ILE A 95 -8.10 4.92 2.79
N GLU A 96 -8.11 5.43 4.02
CA GLU A 96 -8.99 4.96 5.08
C GLU A 96 -10.24 5.85 5.16
N ASP A 97 -11.42 5.23 5.10
CA ASP A 97 -12.62 5.84 5.64
C ASP A 97 -12.69 5.59 7.15
N LYS A 98 -12.30 6.62 7.92
CA LYS A 98 -12.24 6.59 9.39
C LYS A 98 -13.57 6.21 10.06
N LEU A 99 -14.72 6.47 9.43
CA LEU A 99 -16.02 6.18 10.05
C LEU A 99 -16.40 4.71 9.90
N SER A 100 -16.04 4.10 8.77
CA SER A 100 -16.37 2.71 8.46
C SER A 100 -15.21 1.75 8.72
N CYS A 101 -14.06 2.25 9.18
CA CYS A 101 -12.80 1.51 9.33
C CYS A 101 -12.47 0.68 8.07
N HIS A 102 -12.79 1.26 6.90
CA HIS A 102 -12.69 0.62 5.61
C HIS A 102 -11.53 1.22 4.80
N TYR A 103 -10.79 0.36 4.13
CA TYR A 103 -9.67 0.74 3.29
C TYR A 103 -10.05 0.63 1.81
N ILE A 104 -9.63 1.62 1.04
CA ILE A 104 -9.68 1.61 -0.42
C ILE A 104 -8.24 1.67 -0.91
N GLY A 105 -7.83 0.66 -1.67
CA GLY A 105 -6.54 0.69 -2.34
C GLY A 105 -6.55 1.68 -3.50
N VAL A 106 -5.42 2.29 -3.77
CA VAL A 106 -5.26 3.31 -4.80
C VAL A 106 -4.03 2.96 -5.64
N GLU A 107 -4.19 2.95 -6.95
CA GLU A 107 -3.10 2.95 -7.92
C GLU A 107 -3.15 4.27 -8.69
N ILE A 108 -2.05 5.01 -8.67
CA ILE A 108 -1.93 6.31 -9.34
C ILE A 108 -0.93 6.16 -10.47
N GLN A 109 -1.40 6.26 -11.69
CA GLN A 109 -0.58 6.22 -12.89
C GLN A 109 -0.28 7.66 -13.30
N LEU A 110 0.96 8.09 -13.05
CA LEU A 110 1.37 9.50 -13.18
C LEU A 110 1.44 9.96 -14.64
N MET A 111 1.78 9.05 -15.56
CA MET A 111 1.83 9.34 -17.00
C MET A 111 0.43 9.44 -17.61
N ASP A 112 -0.48 8.55 -17.22
CA ASP A 112 -1.83 8.45 -17.76
C ASP A 112 -2.84 9.34 -17.02
N ASN A 113 -2.38 10.15 -16.06
CA ASN A 113 -3.21 11.01 -15.20
C ASN A 113 -4.43 10.26 -14.64
N THR A 114 -4.24 9.02 -14.16
CA THR A 114 -5.34 8.16 -13.74
C THR A 114 -5.15 7.67 -12.32
N ILE A 115 -6.22 7.70 -11.53
CA ILE A 115 -6.34 7.07 -10.21
C ILE A 115 -7.33 5.90 -10.32
N THR A 116 -6.84 4.69 -10.11
CA THR A 116 -7.66 3.47 -10.08
C THR A 116 -7.90 3.01 -8.65
N LEU A 117 -9.18 2.80 -8.31
CA LEU A 117 -9.62 2.45 -6.97
C LEU A 117 -9.87 0.95 -6.81
N PHE A 118 -9.24 0.38 -5.77
CA PHE A 118 -9.34 -1.02 -5.38
C PHE A 118 -10.23 -1.17 -4.16
N HIS A 119 -11.52 -1.36 -4.42
CA HIS A 119 -12.55 -1.47 -3.38
C HIS A 119 -13.01 -2.92 -3.22
N CYS A 120 -12.82 -3.52 -2.04
CA CYS A 120 -13.21 -4.90 -1.74
C CYS A 120 -14.54 -5.04 -0.97
N GLY A 121 -15.15 -3.92 -0.53
CA GLY A 121 -16.41 -3.92 0.20
C GLY A 121 -17.61 -4.33 -0.67
N LEU A 122 -18.69 -4.75 0.00
CA LEU A 122 -19.98 -4.99 -0.64
C LEU A 122 -20.56 -3.68 -1.22
N PRO A 123 -21.40 -3.75 -2.27
CA PRO A 123 -21.91 -2.57 -2.99
C PRO A 123 -22.63 -1.51 -2.13
N LYS A 124 -23.04 -1.84 -0.89
CA LYS A 124 -23.72 -0.95 0.05
C LYS A 124 -22.79 -0.17 0.98
N ALA A 125 -21.47 -0.37 0.91
CA ALA A 125 -20.51 0.39 1.71
C ALA A 125 -20.55 1.87 1.30
N ASN A 126 -20.84 2.77 2.24
CA ASN A 126 -20.81 4.21 1.98
C ASN A 126 -19.37 4.69 1.99
N ILE A 127 -18.79 4.85 0.79
CA ILE A 127 -17.42 5.32 0.59
C ILE A 127 -17.33 6.79 0.17
N LYS A 128 -18.42 7.56 0.33
CA LYS A 128 -18.50 8.95 -0.16
C LYS A 128 -17.37 9.83 0.39
N ARG A 129 -17.01 9.65 1.66
CA ARG A 129 -15.94 10.41 2.31
C ARG A 129 -14.56 10.09 1.72
N ALA A 130 -14.29 8.82 1.45
CA ALA A 130 -13.06 8.41 0.80
C ALA A 130 -13.02 8.94 -0.64
N LEU A 131 -14.14 8.90 -1.36
CA LEU A 131 -14.25 9.45 -2.71
C LEU A 131 -13.98 10.96 -2.76
N ASN A 132 -14.50 11.74 -1.82
CA ASN A 132 -14.20 13.17 -1.75
C ASN A 132 -12.69 13.41 -1.55
N GLN A 133 -12.04 12.67 -0.65
CA GLN A 133 -10.58 12.76 -0.46
C GLN A 133 -9.79 12.36 -1.72
N ILE A 134 -10.27 11.37 -2.47
CA ILE A 134 -9.66 10.95 -3.74
C ILE A 134 -9.80 12.06 -4.80
N GLN A 135 -10.92 12.75 -4.84
CA GLN A 135 -11.12 13.86 -5.79
C GLN A 135 -10.24 15.06 -5.45
N GLU A 136 -10.13 15.42 -4.17
CA GLU A 136 -9.18 16.45 -3.71
C GLU A 136 -7.75 16.06 -4.08
N LEU A 137 -7.41 14.79 -3.92
CA LEU A 137 -6.11 14.27 -4.31
C LEU A 137 -5.86 14.36 -5.81
N ALA A 138 -6.85 14.03 -6.64
CA ALA A 138 -6.74 14.07 -8.09
C ALA A 138 -6.37 15.48 -8.60
N VAL A 139 -6.88 16.52 -7.93
CA VAL A 139 -6.53 17.92 -8.20
C VAL A 139 -5.11 18.23 -7.70
N LEU A 140 -4.78 17.80 -6.48
CA LEU A 140 -3.48 18.07 -5.86
C LEU A 140 -2.32 17.46 -6.67
N ILE A 141 -2.46 16.21 -7.14
CA ILE A 141 -1.41 15.56 -7.93
C ILE A 141 -1.22 16.26 -9.27
N SER A 142 -2.31 16.73 -9.91
CA SER A 142 -2.20 17.55 -11.12
C SER A 142 -1.42 18.85 -10.86
N ALA A 143 -1.72 19.56 -9.77
CA ALA A 143 -1.00 20.78 -9.40
C ALA A 143 0.50 20.52 -9.20
N ILE A 144 0.84 19.45 -8.45
CA ILE A 144 2.22 19.02 -8.21
C ILE A 144 2.92 18.69 -9.53
N LYS A 145 2.23 17.99 -10.43
CA LYS A 145 2.79 17.63 -11.74
C LYS A 145 3.09 18.85 -12.59
N MET A 146 2.17 19.82 -12.68
CA MET A 146 2.39 21.08 -13.40
C MET A 146 3.63 21.81 -12.87
N GLU A 147 3.74 21.94 -11.55
CA GLU A 147 4.88 22.62 -10.94
C GLU A 147 6.21 21.91 -11.19
N LEU A 148 6.23 20.57 -11.08
CA LEU A 148 7.43 19.78 -11.37
C LEU A 148 7.85 19.86 -12.85
N LEU A 149 6.90 20.11 -13.76
CA LEU A 149 7.16 20.41 -15.18
C LEU A 149 7.61 21.86 -15.43
N GLY A 150 7.64 22.71 -14.40
CA GLY A 150 7.98 24.12 -14.50
C GLY A 150 6.85 24.99 -15.05
N GLU A 151 5.61 24.49 -15.05
CA GLU A 151 4.42 25.23 -15.44
C GLU A 151 3.91 26.09 -14.27
N GLU A 152 3.28 27.22 -14.58
CA GLU A 152 2.62 28.04 -13.55
C GLU A 152 1.36 27.33 -13.06
N VAL A 153 1.25 27.11 -11.75
CA VAL A 153 0.10 26.45 -11.15
C VAL A 153 -1.08 27.43 -11.07
N ASN A 154 -2.06 27.25 -11.96
CA ASN A 154 -3.36 27.90 -11.87
C ASN A 154 -4.46 26.86 -11.59
N PHE A 155 -5.08 26.92 -10.41
CA PHE A 155 -6.13 25.98 -10.02
C PHE A 155 -7.38 26.02 -10.91
N GLU A 156 -7.61 27.11 -11.65
CA GLU A 156 -8.73 27.22 -12.60
C GLU A 156 -8.49 26.40 -13.88
N ASP A 157 -7.24 26.19 -14.26
CA ASP A 157 -6.83 25.47 -15.48
C ASP A 157 -6.46 24.00 -15.20
N ILE A 158 -6.47 23.58 -13.94
CA ILE A 158 -6.12 22.21 -13.57
C ILE A 158 -7.15 21.23 -14.13
N SER A 159 -6.66 20.30 -14.95
CA SER A 159 -7.37 19.06 -15.27
C SER A 159 -7.05 18.01 -14.19
N PRO A 160 -8.03 17.58 -13.37
CA PRO A 160 -7.79 16.57 -12.34
C PRO A 160 -7.48 15.21 -12.96
N PHE A 161 -6.76 14.36 -12.23
CA PHE A 161 -6.60 12.95 -12.64
C PHE A 161 -7.97 12.26 -12.77
N GLU A 162 -8.12 11.41 -13.78
CA GLU A 162 -9.31 10.59 -13.97
C GLU A 162 -9.42 9.58 -12.83
N VAL A 163 -10.55 9.55 -12.13
CA VAL A 163 -10.80 8.60 -11.04
C VAL A 163 -11.76 7.50 -11.52
N LYS A 164 -11.31 6.23 -11.44
CA LYS A 164 -12.12 5.07 -11.83
C LYS A 164 -12.01 3.91 -10.86
N PHE A 165 -13.02 3.04 -10.84
CA PHE A 165 -12.96 1.78 -10.08
C PHE A 165 -12.36 0.67 -10.93
N ALA A 166 -11.50 -0.16 -10.32
CA ALA A 166 -11.10 -1.41 -10.93
C ALA A 166 -12.26 -2.42 -10.91
N GLU A 167 -12.47 -3.08 -12.04
CA GLU A 167 -13.51 -4.09 -12.23
C GLU A 167 -13.00 -5.50 -11.92
N GLY A 168 -13.93 -6.44 -11.67
CA GLY A 168 -13.61 -7.85 -11.45
C GLY A 168 -12.78 -8.13 -10.20
N LEU A 169 -12.69 -7.17 -9.27
CA LEU A 169 -11.89 -7.32 -8.07
C LEU A 169 -12.53 -8.28 -7.07
N PRO A 170 -11.70 -9.03 -6.32
CA PRO A 170 -12.18 -9.82 -5.20
C PRO A 170 -12.95 -8.98 -4.17
N LYS A 171 -13.99 -9.59 -3.62
CA LYS A 171 -14.89 -8.97 -2.63
C LYS A 171 -14.87 -9.78 -1.35
N THR A 172 -15.00 -9.09 -0.23
CA THR A 172 -15.15 -9.72 1.08
C THR A 172 -16.53 -9.44 1.65
N LYS A 173 -17.09 -10.44 2.34
CA LYS A 173 -18.30 -10.28 3.17
C LYS A 173 -17.96 -9.79 4.58
N PHE A 174 -16.69 -9.82 4.96
CA PHE A 174 -16.21 -9.56 6.31
C PHE A 174 -15.42 -8.26 6.37
N PRO A 175 -15.90 -7.24 7.10
CA PRO A 175 -15.22 -5.94 7.20
C PRO A 175 -13.76 -6.05 7.68
N TYR A 176 -13.46 -7.01 8.56
CA TYR A 176 -12.12 -7.25 9.10
C TYR A 176 -11.13 -7.85 8.09
N ASN A 177 -11.57 -8.31 6.91
CA ASN A 177 -10.66 -8.76 5.85
C ASN A 177 -10.21 -7.62 4.91
N CYS A 178 -10.78 -6.42 5.06
CA CYS A 178 -10.56 -5.33 4.12
C CYS A 178 -9.08 -4.96 3.95
N GLY A 179 -8.33 -4.83 5.04
CA GLY A 179 -6.92 -4.46 4.98
C GLY A 179 -6.07 -5.50 4.22
N ILE A 180 -6.24 -6.80 4.51
CA ILE A 180 -5.48 -7.85 3.82
C ILE A 180 -5.86 -7.96 2.35
N PHE A 181 -7.15 -7.80 2.01
CA PHE A 181 -7.62 -7.78 0.62
C PHE A 181 -6.95 -6.64 -0.16
N VAL A 182 -6.98 -5.42 0.38
CA VAL A 182 -6.39 -4.25 -0.29
C VAL A 182 -4.89 -4.41 -0.49
N VAL A 183 -4.14 -4.82 0.56
CA VAL A 183 -2.69 -5.04 0.47
C VAL A 183 -2.36 -6.07 -0.61
N LYS A 184 -3.04 -7.23 -0.61
CA LYS A 184 -2.76 -8.31 -1.57
C LYS A 184 -3.23 -7.97 -2.99
N MET A 185 -4.31 -7.22 -3.17
CA MET A 185 -4.73 -6.74 -4.51
C MET A 185 -3.68 -5.80 -5.10
N LEU A 186 -3.17 -4.84 -4.32
CA LEU A 186 -2.14 -3.91 -4.78
C LEU A 186 -0.80 -4.62 -5.03
N GLU A 187 -0.41 -5.56 -4.16
CA GLU A 187 0.75 -6.42 -4.40
C GLU A 187 0.62 -7.15 -5.74
N CYS A 188 -0.50 -7.85 -5.98
CA CYS A 188 -0.76 -8.53 -7.24
C CYS A 188 -0.67 -7.60 -8.46
N ARG A 189 -1.23 -6.38 -8.37
CA ARG A 189 -1.13 -5.39 -9.45
C ARG A 189 0.30 -4.96 -9.71
N SER A 190 1.06 -4.67 -8.65
CA SER A 190 2.45 -4.24 -8.77
C SER A 190 3.37 -5.30 -9.39
N LEU A 191 2.95 -6.57 -9.32
CA LEU A 191 3.61 -7.73 -9.93
C LEU A 191 3.07 -8.05 -11.34
N GLY A 192 2.14 -7.26 -11.88
CA GLY A 192 1.52 -7.51 -13.19
C GLY A 192 0.52 -8.68 -13.21
N LEU A 193 0.10 -9.19 -12.04
CA LEU A 193 -0.81 -10.33 -11.95
C LEU A 193 -2.26 -9.89 -12.24
N LYS A 194 -2.86 -10.52 -13.25
CA LYS A 194 -4.26 -10.27 -13.65
C LYS A 194 -5.26 -11.09 -12.83
N ASN A 195 -4.87 -12.30 -12.43
CA ASN A 195 -5.72 -13.20 -11.67
C ASN A 195 -5.53 -12.98 -10.16
N MET A 196 -6.62 -12.68 -9.46
CA MET A 196 -6.66 -12.47 -8.01
C MET A 196 -7.62 -13.43 -7.30
N ALA A 197 -8.00 -14.55 -7.92
CA ALA A 197 -9.00 -15.48 -7.38
C ALA A 197 -8.64 -16.06 -6.00
N ASN A 198 -7.33 -16.13 -5.70
CA ASN A 198 -6.81 -16.60 -4.41
C ASN A 198 -6.93 -15.54 -3.29
N ILE A 199 -7.47 -14.35 -3.56
CA ILE A 199 -7.80 -13.36 -2.54
C ILE A 199 -9.28 -13.51 -2.23
N ASN A 200 -9.63 -14.33 -1.27
CA ASN A 200 -11.02 -14.56 -0.87
C ASN A 200 -11.13 -14.83 0.63
N ASP A 201 -12.36 -14.82 1.15
CA ASP A 201 -12.61 -14.96 2.58
C ASP A 201 -12.12 -16.29 3.17
N GLU A 202 -12.10 -17.37 2.38
CA GLU A 202 -11.62 -18.69 2.82
C GLU A 202 -10.09 -18.71 3.01
N THR A 203 -9.38 -17.99 2.13
CA THR A 203 -7.91 -17.88 2.14
C THR A 203 -7.38 -16.70 2.96
N ALA A 204 -8.24 -15.84 3.48
CA ALA A 204 -7.83 -14.58 4.11
C ALA A 204 -6.88 -14.77 5.29
N MET A 205 -7.09 -15.85 6.07
CA MET A 205 -6.23 -16.20 7.19
C MET A 205 -4.84 -16.67 6.72
N ASP A 206 -4.79 -17.55 5.73
CA ASP A 206 -3.53 -18.00 5.13
C ASP A 206 -2.74 -16.82 4.53
N LEU A 207 -3.43 -15.86 3.90
CA LEU A 207 -2.81 -14.65 3.37
C LEU A 207 -2.22 -13.77 4.48
N ARG A 208 -2.89 -13.68 5.65
CA ARG A 208 -2.37 -12.95 6.82
C ARG A 208 -1.12 -13.62 7.38
N SER A 209 -1.18 -14.93 7.65
CA SER A 209 -0.03 -15.65 8.18
C SER A 209 1.14 -15.61 7.21
N LYS A 210 0.88 -15.72 5.89
CA LYS A 210 1.92 -15.55 4.86
C LYS A 210 2.53 -14.14 4.87
N LEU A 211 1.72 -13.10 4.92
CA LEU A 211 2.20 -11.71 5.00
C LEU A 211 3.05 -11.49 6.27
N CYS A 212 2.61 -12.04 7.39
CA CYS A 212 3.31 -12.01 8.67
C CYS A 212 4.71 -12.64 8.55
N CYS A 213 4.80 -13.85 7.97
CA CYS A 213 6.08 -14.50 7.69
C CYS A 213 6.95 -13.68 6.73
N GLU A 214 6.38 -13.15 5.65
CA GLU A 214 7.12 -12.35 4.68
C GLU A 214 7.74 -11.09 5.30
N ILE A 215 7.01 -10.40 6.19
CA ILE A 215 7.50 -9.23 6.93
C ILE A 215 8.62 -9.64 7.88
N PHE A 216 8.43 -10.74 8.60
CA PHE A 216 9.41 -11.28 9.52
C PHE A 216 10.73 -11.60 8.81
N ASP A 217 10.67 -12.38 7.72
CA ASP A 217 11.84 -12.78 6.94
C ASP A 217 12.54 -11.59 6.29
N GLN A 218 11.78 -10.58 5.85
CA GLN A 218 12.35 -9.40 5.20
C GLN A 218 13.21 -8.57 6.14
N PHE A 219 12.78 -8.40 7.38
CA PHE A 219 13.38 -7.42 8.30
C PHE A 219 14.12 -8.09 9.46
N MET A 220 13.57 -9.14 10.08
CA MET A 220 14.19 -9.75 11.26
C MET A 220 15.44 -10.55 10.91
N ASP A 221 15.38 -11.33 9.83
CA ASP A 221 16.56 -12.09 9.38
C ASP A 221 17.69 -11.14 8.97
N LYS A 222 17.37 -9.96 8.41
CA LYS A 222 18.38 -8.96 8.05
C LYS A 222 19.02 -8.33 9.27
N ASP A 223 18.23 -7.88 10.24
CA ASP A 223 18.74 -7.31 11.49
C ASP A 223 19.60 -8.33 12.25
N PHE A 224 19.19 -9.60 12.28
CA PHE A 224 19.94 -10.68 12.90
C PHE A 224 21.27 -10.94 12.18
N GLN A 225 21.26 -10.98 10.84
CA GLN A 225 22.48 -11.13 10.05
C GLN A 225 23.44 -9.95 10.20
N GLU A 226 22.93 -8.72 10.30
CA GLU A 226 23.75 -7.53 10.49
C GLU A 226 24.30 -7.42 11.92
N GLY A 227 23.53 -7.81 12.92
CA GLY A 227 23.97 -7.87 14.33
C GLY A 227 25.08 -8.89 14.57
N GLN A 228 25.15 -9.98 13.78
CA GLN A 228 26.25 -10.95 13.83
C GLN A 228 27.53 -10.49 13.10
N ARG A 229 27.47 -9.42 12.29
CA ARG A 229 28.62 -8.87 11.56
C ARG A 229 29.35 -7.75 12.33
N LYS A 230 28.92 -7.44 13.56
CA LYS A 230 29.59 -6.51 14.48
C LYS A 230 30.33 -7.29 15.56
#